data_AF-A0A9N7JLK0-F1
#
_entry.id   AF-A0A9N7JLK0-F1
#
_cell.length_a   1.000
_cell.length_b   1.000
_cell.length_c   1.000
_cell.angle_alpha   90.00
_cell.angle_beta   90.00
_cell.angle_gamma   90.00
#
_symmetry.space_group_name_H-M   'P 1'
#
loop_
_entity.id
_entity.type
_entity.pdbx_description
1 polymer ?
#
loop_
_entity_poly.entity_id
_entity_poly.type
_entity_poly.pdbx_seq_one_letter_code
_entity_poly.pdbx_strand_id
1 'polypeptide(L)'
;MDKGLATIGSATENVATNAGKAWVGEGYKSITDNAGNVIGYSSNDGMRAFRMQYKPREGMWRANFTENYKYINEFGDITNKQLKNVHIDILGK
;
A
#
# COMPACT_ATOMS: atom_id res chain seq x y z
N MET A 1 1.76 -19.15 -5.64
CA MET A 1 1.08 -17.89 -6.02
C MET A 1 2.13 -16.81 -6.02
N ASP A 2 2.58 -16.43 -7.21
CA ASP A 2 3.44 -15.26 -7.37
C ASP A 2 2.72 -14.06 -6.79
N LYS A 3 3.39 -13.32 -5.91
CA LYS A 3 2.87 -12.05 -5.41
C LYS A 3 2.63 -11.21 -6.66
N GLY A 4 1.39 -10.78 -6.91
CA GLY A 4 1.04 -9.93 -8.05
C GLY A 4 1.69 -8.56 -7.90
N LEU A 5 3.00 -8.50 -8.13
CA LEU A 5 3.83 -7.31 -8.15
C LEU A 5 3.77 -6.76 -9.57
N ALA A 6 3.03 -5.68 -9.75
CA ALA A 6 2.89 -5.03 -11.04
C ALA A 6 3.09 -3.53 -10.90
N THR A 7 3.96 -2.97 -11.74
CA THR A 7 3.99 -1.53 -12.01
C THR A 7 2.82 -1.22 -12.94
N ILE A 8 1.92 -0.33 -12.52
CA ILE A 8 0.71 -0.01 -13.29
C ILE A 8 0.79 1.37 -13.98
N GLY A 9 1.89 2.09 -13.80
CA GLY A 9 2.16 3.37 -14.47
C GLY A 9 2.98 4.32 -13.61
N SER A 10 3.00 5.59 -13.99
CA SER A 10 3.66 6.67 -13.25
C SER A 10 2.71 7.84 -13.02
N ALA A 11 2.91 8.57 -11.93
CA ALA A 11 2.10 9.74 -11.57
C ALA A 11 2.87 10.72 -10.67
N THR A 12 2.30 11.90 -10.45
CA THR A 12 2.78 12.80 -9.39
C THR A 12 2.38 12.29 -8.01
N GLU A 13 3.09 12.72 -6.98
CA GLU A 13 2.79 12.36 -5.59
C GLU A 13 1.34 12.68 -5.18
N ASN A 14 0.82 13.84 -5.58
CA ASN A 14 -0.55 14.25 -5.24
C ASN A 14 -1.60 13.32 -5.86
N VAL A 15 -1.41 12.94 -7.14
CA VAL A 15 -2.33 12.01 -7.82
C VAL A 15 -2.27 10.62 -7.17
N ALA A 16 -1.08 10.10 -6.93
CA ALA A 16 -0.91 8.80 -6.27
C ALA A 16 -1.48 8.79 -4.86
N THR A 17 -1.34 9.89 -4.10
CA THR A 17 -1.89 10.02 -2.75
C THR A 17 -3.42 10.08 -2.76
N ASN A 18 -4.03 10.82 -3.70
CA ASN A 18 -5.49 10.86 -3.83
C ASN A 18 -6.06 9.50 -4.23
N ALA A 19 -5.42 8.81 -5.19
CA ALA A 19 -5.76 7.42 -5.52
C ALA A 19 -5.60 6.50 -4.30
N GLY A 20 -4.55 6.71 -3.51
CA GLY A 20 -4.27 6.00 -2.26
C GLY A 20 -5.39 6.12 -1.24
N LYS A 21 -5.90 7.33 -1.02
CA LYS A 21 -7.05 7.59 -0.13
C LYS A 21 -8.32 6.93 -0.65
N ALA A 22 -8.60 7.04 -1.94
CA ALA A 22 -9.76 6.39 -2.55
C ALA A 22 -9.68 4.85 -2.45
N TRP A 23 -8.48 4.29 -2.59
CA TRP A 23 -8.23 2.85 -2.48
C TRP A 23 -8.53 2.29 -1.09
N VAL A 24 -8.13 3.00 -0.02
CA VAL A 24 -8.35 2.56 1.37
C VAL A 24 -9.75 2.85 1.90
N GLY A 25 -10.48 3.76 1.25
CA GLY A 25 -11.87 4.08 1.56
C GLY A 25 -12.05 4.96 2.80
N GLU A 26 -13.31 5.19 3.15
CA GLU A 26 -13.70 6.01 4.29
C GLU A 26 -13.28 5.39 5.63
N GLY A 27 -13.00 6.25 6.62
CA GLY A 27 -12.57 5.81 7.95
C GLY A 27 -11.15 5.21 7.96
N TYR A 28 -10.33 5.54 6.96
CA TYR A 28 -8.95 5.09 6.91
C TYR A 28 -8.14 5.55 8.12
N LYS A 29 -7.07 4.81 8.40
CA LYS A 29 -6.12 5.11 9.48
C LYS A 29 -4.78 5.51 8.86
N SER A 30 -4.14 6.53 9.41
CA SER A 30 -2.80 6.94 8.97
C SER A 30 -1.76 5.88 9.33
N ILE A 31 -0.83 5.63 8.41
CA ILE A 31 0.38 4.84 8.65
C ILE A 31 1.54 5.82 8.76
N THR A 32 2.27 5.77 9.87
CA THR A 32 3.44 6.62 10.11
C THR A 32 4.74 5.84 10.04
N ASP A 33 5.83 6.52 9.74
CA ASP A 33 7.18 6.01 10.00
C ASP A 33 7.56 6.16 11.49
N ASN A 34 8.77 5.74 11.84
CA ASN A 34 9.30 5.85 13.21
C ASN A 34 9.53 7.30 13.67
N ALA A 35 9.60 8.25 12.73
CA ALA A 35 9.73 9.67 13.02
C ALA A 35 8.37 10.37 13.13
N GLY A 36 7.26 9.65 12.95
CA GLY A 36 5.90 10.18 13.02
C GLY A 36 5.39 10.79 11.72
N ASN A 37 6.15 10.74 10.61
CA ASN A 37 5.69 11.24 9.33
C ASN A 37 4.64 10.30 8.75
N VAL A 38 3.55 10.86 8.21
CA VAL A 38 2.54 10.07 7.49
C VAL A 38 3.12 9.62 6.16
N ILE A 39 3.17 8.31 5.96
CA ILE A 39 3.72 7.66 4.76
C ILE A 39 2.67 6.84 4.02
N GLY A 40 1.42 6.84 4.49
CA GLY A 40 0.37 6.04 3.89
C GLY A 40 -0.90 5.99 4.72
N TYR A 41 -1.83 5.14 4.26
CA TYR A 41 -3.12 4.92 4.90
C TYR A 41 -3.50 3.44 4.85
N SER A 42 -4.29 2.96 5.81
CA SER A 42 -4.92 1.63 5.79
C SER A 42 -6.43 1.75 5.89
N SER A 43 -7.15 0.82 5.24
CA SER A 43 -8.60 0.72 5.37
C SER A 43 -8.99 0.40 6.81
N ASN A 44 -10.22 0.74 7.19
CA ASN A 44 -10.69 0.54 8.56
C ASN A 44 -10.59 -0.92 9.03
N ASP A 45 -10.82 -1.87 8.12
CA ASP A 45 -10.76 -3.32 8.34
C ASP A 45 -9.35 -3.93 8.21
N GLY A 46 -8.36 -3.13 7.82
CA GLY A 46 -6.97 -3.52 7.61
C GLY A 46 -6.69 -4.32 6.33
N MET A 47 -7.67 -4.48 5.43
CA MET A 47 -7.52 -5.32 4.23
C MET A 47 -6.85 -4.60 3.06
N ARG A 48 -6.90 -3.27 3.02
CA ARG A 48 -6.26 -2.46 1.99
C ARG A 48 -5.29 -1.48 2.62
N ALA A 49 -4.18 -1.24 1.94
CA ALA A 49 -3.23 -0.22 2.33
C ALA A 49 -2.67 0.52 1.13
N PHE A 50 -2.39 1.80 1.32
CA PHE A 50 -1.60 2.64 0.44
C PHE A 50 -0.34 3.09 1.20
N ARG A 51 0.84 2.99 0.59
CA ARG A 51 2.09 3.47 1.21
C ARG A 51 3.05 4.06 0.19
N MET A 52 3.47 5.29 0.43
CA MET A 52 4.58 5.94 -0.26
C MET A 52 5.89 5.40 0.31
N GLN A 53 6.77 4.89 -0.55
CA GLN A 53 8.03 4.29 -0.12
C GLN A 53 9.15 4.58 -1.12
N TYR A 54 10.26 5.12 -0.63
CA TYR A 54 11.48 5.23 -1.41
C TYR A 54 12.12 3.85 -1.59
N LYS A 55 12.58 3.57 -2.81
CA LYS A 55 13.27 2.33 -3.18
C LYS A 55 14.73 2.67 -3.48
N PRO A 56 15.65 2.55 -2.49
CA PRO A 56 17.02 3.03 -2.63
C PRO A 56 17.80 2.39 -3.79
N ARG A 57 17.54 1.10 -4.06
CA ARG A 57 18.19 0.37 -5.16
C ARG A 57 17.78 0.86 -6.55
N GLU A 58 16.60 1.47 -6.64
CA GLU A 58 16.02 1.97 -7.89
C GLU A 58 16.12 3.49 -8.00
N GLY A 59 16.57 4.18 -6.93
CA GLY A 59 16.69 5.63 -6.89
C GLY A 59 15.37 6.37 -7.04
N MET A 60 14.24 5.75 -6.66
CA MET A 60 12.90 6.29 -6.97
C MET A 60 11.88 6.07 -5.85
N TRP A 61 10.85 6.89 -5.85
CA TRP A 61 9.68 6.74 -4.99
C TRP A 61 8.59 5.90 -5.66
N ARG A 62 7.97 5.01 -4.89
CA ARG A 62 6.81 4.22 -5.33
C ARG A 62 5.63 4.35 -4.38
N ALA A 63 4.46 4.58 -4.95
CA ALA A 63 3.19 4.43 -4.26
C ALA A 63 2.73 2.97 -4.36
N ASN A 64 2.72 2.25 -3.24
CA ASN A 64 2.33 0.84 -3.17
C ASN A 64 0.86 0.73 -2.75
N PHE A 65 0.10 -0.13 -3.41
CA PHE A 65 -1.32 -0.40 -3.15
C PHE A 65 -1.47 -1.89 -2.87
N THR A 66 -1.73 -2.21 -1.62
CA THR A 66 -1.82 -3.58 -1.12
C THR A 66 -3.28 -3.96 -0.91
N GLU A 67 -3.63 -5.18 -1.33
CA GLU A 67 -4.86 -5.87 -0.95
C GLU A 67 -4.50 -7.17 -0.25
N ASN A 68 -5.17 -7.44 0.87
CA ASN A 68 -5.03 -8.65 1.66
C ASN A 68 -6.35 -9.42 1.69
N TYR A 69 -6.26 -10.71 2.00
CA TYR A 69 -7.41 -11.51 2.38
C TYR A 69 -7.18 -12.16 3.75
N LYS A 70 -8.28 -12.35 4.48
CA LYS A 70 -8.32 -13.11 5.73
C LYS A 70 -8.55 -14.58 5.42
N TYR A 71 -7.84 -15.46 6.13
CA TYR A 71 -8.14 -16.88 6.16
C TYR A 71 -7.84 -17.43 7.55
N ILE A 72 -8.48 -18.55 7.87
CA ILE A 72 -8.21 -19.32 9.09
C ILE A 72 -7.14 -20.36 8.72
N ASN A 73 -6.02 -20.37 9.43
CA ASN A 73 -4.96 -21.37 9.21
C ASN A 73 -5.37 -22.75 9.76
N GLU A 74 -4.52 -23.76 9.57
CA GLU A 74 -4.77 -25.13 10.05
C GLU A 74 -4.84 -25.26 11.59
N PHE A 75 -4.38 -24.24 12.32
CA PHE A 75 -4.41 -24.16 13.78
C PHE A 75 -5.61 -23.37 14.33
N GLY A 76 -6.46 -22.82 13.45
CA GLY A 76 -7.62 -22.01 13.84
C GLY A 76 -7.34 -20.51 13.99
N ASP A 77 -6.12 -20.03 13.71
CA ASP A 77 -5.79 -18.61 13.84
C ASP A 77 -6.22 -17.80 12.61
N ILE A 78 -6.75 -16.60 12.86
CA ILE A 78 -7.03 -15.62 11.81
C ILE A 78 -5.71 -15.03 11.32
N THR A 79 -5.39 -15.28 10.05
CA THR A 79 -4.19 -14.79 9.40
C THR A 79 -4.56 -13.89 8.22
N ASN A 80 -3.77 -12.84 8.00
CA ASN A 80 -3.84 -12.00 6.80
C ASN A 80 -2.74 -12.40 5.83
N LYS A 81 -3.10 -12.61 4.56
CA LYS A 81 -2.12 -12.82 3.49
C LYS A 81 -2.34 -11.83 2.36
N GLN A 82 -1.22 -11.32 1.84
CA GLN A 82 -1.24 -10.39 0.72
C GLN A 82 -1.80 -11.10 -0.53
N LEU A 83 -2.89 -10.57 -1.06
CA LEU A 83 -3.47 -10.98 -2.33
C LEU A 83 -2.73 -10.30 -3.49
N LYS A 84 -2.56 -8.98 -3.41
CA LYS A 84 -1.98 -8.14 -4.47
C LYS A 84 -1.15 -7.02 -3.87
N ASN A 85 -0.14 -6.58 -4.63
CA ASN A 85 0.61 -5.37 -4.33
C ASN A 85 1.08 -4.73 -5.64
N VAL A 86 0.32 -3.73 -6.09
CA VAL A 86 0.64 -2.98 -7.30
C VAL A 86 1.27 -1.66 -6.93
N HIS A 87 2.05 -1.07 -7.83
CA HIS A 87 2.70 0.21 -7.57
C HIS A 87 2.65 1.16 -8.74
N ILE A 88 2.62 2.45 -8.39
CA ILE A 88 2.78 3.59 -9.30
C ILE A 88 4.14 4.22 -9.00
N ASP A 89 4.93 4.42 -10.05
CA ASP A 89 6.19 5.13 -9.98
C ASP A 89 5.95 6.64 -9.84
N ILE A 90 6.66 7.30 -8.93
CA ILE A 90 6.43 8.72 -8.64
C ILE A 90 7.40 9.59 -9.42
N LEU A 91 6.85 10.56 -10.14
CA LEU A 91 7.59 11.52 -10.95
C LEU A 91 7.96 12.76 -10.12
N GLY A 92 9.20 13.22 -10.27
CA GLY A 92 9.63 14.54 -9.81
C GLY A 92 9.77 14.72 -8.29
N LYS A 93 10.10 13.65 -7.56
CA LYS A 93 10.34 13.66 -6.11
C LYS A 93 11.80 13.34 -5.78
#